data_AF-A0A8C1P4T9-F1
#
_entry.id   AF-A0A8C1P4T9-F1
#
_cell.length_a   1.000
_cell.length_b   1.000
_cell.length_c   1.000
_cell.angle_alpha   90.00
_cell.angle_beta   90.00
_cell.angle_gamma   90.00
#
_symmetry.space_group_name_H-M   'P 1'
#
loop_
_entity.id
_entity.type
_entity.pdbx_description
1 polymer ?
#
loop_
_entity_poly.entity_id
_entity_poly.type
_entity_poly.pdbx_seq_one_letter_code
_entity_poly.pdbx_strand_id
1 'polypeptide(L)'
;HFANTKKKRCKCLQLNLWINLITIHVSQKHVNFVNYIFLTAYLSVDPCYNYTVLDNPWRATSNTLASVFNCDQSVTWSGWYRLFINGLSAYIPQTCVARYSCGTDIALWIRGGHPTVEDGVVTRDVCGNLYSYCCYYGSYPIQVKACPGNYYVYELVRPTECSFAYCADVGSINASSTAVTPATISTANLSDPCLNYTVLDEARRAINNTYASVKTYDCSVNWTGWYRLFLDDLSAQIPDTCVARYSCGTDIALWIHGEHPKVEDGVVTRDVCGYAVSYCCYFGSYPIKVKACPGNYYVYELVRPTICNAAYCAGNYIYMSSFYTFMIFVSSYLCLYVKMKNRVYFTCSDGLTAFSAVYGV
;
A
#
# COMPACT_ATOMS: atom_id res chain seq x y z
N HIS A 1 27.20 -38.89 -59.31
CA HIS A 1 27.70 -37.59 -59.78
C HIS A 1 28.28 -36.83 -58.59
N PHE A 2 29.56 -36.42 -58.71
CA PHE A 2 30.35 -35.44 -57.93
C PHE A 2 29.59 -34.46 -57.02
N ALA A 3 30.13 -33.82 -55.98
CA ALA A 3 31.33 -33.93 -55.14
C ALA A 3 31.28 -32.76 -54.12
N ASN A 4 31.90 -32.94 -52.95
CA ASN A 4 32.67 -31.99 -52.12
C ASN A 4 32.20 -30.54 -51.79
N THR A 5 32.08 -30.31 -50.47
CA THR A 5 32.61 -29.22 -49.60
C THR A 5 32.59 -27.74 -50.04
N LYS A 6 32.08 -26.85 -49.15
CA LYS A 6 32.85 -25.79 -48.45
C LYS A 6 31.97 -24.81 -47.63
N LYS A 7 32.41 -24.57 -46.38
CA LYS A 7 32.11 -23.42 -45.51
C LYS A 7 32.11 -22.09 -46.29
N LYS A 8 31.10 -21.22 -46.11
CA LYS A 8 31.25 -19.77 -46.32
C LYS A 8 30.59 -18.97 -45.19
N ARG A 9 31.42 -18.11 -44.61
CA ARG A 9 31.16 -17.09 -43.60
C ARG A 9 30.08 -16.11 -44.08
N CYS A 10 29.12 -15.77 -43.23
CA CYS A 10 28.29 -14.58 -43.43
C CYS A 10 29.17 -13.33 -43.22
N LYS A 11 29.37 -12.57 -44.29
CA LYS A 11 29.91 -11.20 -44.27
C LYS A 11 28.79 -10.26 -43.82
N CYS A 12 29.05 -9.41 -42.83
CA CYS A 12 28.29 -8.17 -42.64
C CYS A 12 28.41 -7.32 -43.91
N LEU A 13 27.28 -6.99 -44.53
CA LEU A 13 27.18 -5.87 -45.46
C LEU A 13 26.38 -4.77 -44.77
N GLN A 14 27.02 -3.63 -44.53
CA GLN A 14 26.30 -2.36 -44.36
C GLN A 14 25.55 -2.06 -45.66
N LEU A 15 24.25 -1.77 -45.55
CA LEU A 15 23.56 -0.94 -46.54
C LEU A 15 22.69 0.09 -45.82
N ASN A 16 23.04 1.34 -46.09
CA ASN A 16 22.37 2.55 -45.62
C ASN A 16 21.12 2.85 -46.46
N LEU A 17 20.08 3.30 -45.75
CA LEU A 17 18.87 4.03 -46.18
C LEU A 17 17.89 3.34 -47.16
N TRP A 18 16.60 3.35 -46.81
CA TRP A 18 15.61 4.32 -47.32
C TRP A 18 14.33 4.21 -46.47
N ILE A 19 13.99 5.30 -45.78
CA ILE A 19 12.73 5.47 -45.03
C ILE A 19 11.61 5.50 -46.06
N ASN A 20 10.66 4.56 -45.98
CA ASN A 20 9.35 4.73 -46.60
C ASN A 20 8.28 4.28 -45.61
N LEU A 21 7.34 5.19 -45.36
CA LEU A 21 6.21 5.05 -44.44
C LEU A 21 5.42 3.76 -44.77
N ILE A 22 5.47 2.78 -43.86
CA ILE A 22 4.44 1.76 -43.78
C ILE A 22 3.46 2.26 -42.72
N THR A 23 2.35 2.83 -43.16
CA THR A 23 1.21 3.14 -42.28
C THR A 23 0.67 1.82 -41.75
N ILE A 24 1.04 1.48 -40.50
CA ILE A 24 0.54 0.30 -39.81
C ILE A 24 -0.92 0.56 -39.46
N HIS A 25 -1.86 0.01 -40.26
CA HIS A 25 -3.25 -0.10 -39.83
C HIS A 25 -3.36 -1.18 -38.75
N VAL A 26 -3.06 -0.78 -37.52
CA VAL A 26 -3.48 -1.54 -36.34
C VAL A 26 -5.00 -1.44 -36.28
N SER A 27 -5.70 -2.58 -36.33
CA SER A 27 -7.15 -2.63 -36.16
C SER A 27 -7.53 -1.91 -34.86
N GLN A 28 -8.28 -0.79 -34.97
CA GLN A 28 -8.75 0.02 -33.86
C GLN A 28 -9.45 -0.78 -32.77
N LYS A 29 -10.03 -1.96 -33.10
CA LYS A 29 -10.68 -2.85 -32.13
C LYS A 29 -9.72 -3.43 -31.08
N HIS A 30 -8.48 -3.77 -31.45
CA HIS A 30 -7.51 -4.35 -30.50
C HIS A 30 -6.83 -3.29 -29.63
N VAL A 31 -6.54 -2.11 -30.19
CA VAL A 31 -6.00 -0.98 -29.40
C VAL A 31 -7.03 -0.51 -28.37
N ASN A 32 -8.31 -0.45 -28.75
CA ASN A 32 -9.37 -0.06 -27.83
C ASN A 32 -9.61 -1.10 -26.72
N PHE A 33 -9.54 -2.40 -27.01
CA PHE A 33 -9.70 -3.45 -25.98
C PHE A 33 -8.55 -3.45 -24.97
N VAL A 34 -7.32 -3.28 -25.46
CA VAL A 34 -6.12 -3.21 -24.63
C VAL A 34 -6.14 -1.91 -23.82
N ASN A 35 -6.38 -0.75 -24.42
CA ASN A 35 -6.55 0.50 -23.67
C ASN A 35 -7.74 0.46 -22.70
N TYR A 36 -8.82 -0.26 -22.98
CA TYR A 36 -9.94 -0.43 -22.04
C TYR A 36 -9.52 -1.23 -20.81
N ILE A 37 -8.76 -2.32 -20.99
CA ILE A 37 -8.20 -3.12 -19.89
C ILE A 37 -7.12 -2.34 -19.11
N PHE A 38 -6.27 -1.58 -19.80
CA PHE A 38 -5.23 -0.74 -19.19
C PHE A 38 -5.81 0.52 -18.50
N LEU A 39 -6.93 1.06 -18.96
CA LEU A 39 -7.66 2.14 -18.29
C LEU A 39 -8.44 1.64 -17.07
N THR A 40 -8.91 0.39 -17.06
CA THR A 40 -9.53 -0.22 -15.87
C THR A 40 -8.53 -0.64 -14.79
N ALA A 41 -7.28 -0.91 -15.17
CA ALA A 41 -6.20 -1.25 -14.23
C ALA A 41 -5.41 -0.02 -13.74
N TYR A 42 -5.49 1.10 -14.44
CA TYR A 42 -4.96 2.38 -14.02
C TYR A 42 -6.04 3.12 -13.20
N LEU A 43 -5.90 3.08 -11.86
CA LEU A 43 -6.69 3.80 -10.83
C LEU A 43 -7.93 3.13 -10.24
N SER A 44 -7.79 1.90 -9.72
CA SER A 44 -8.38 1.62 -8.40
C SER A 44 -7.24 1.45 -7.42
N VAL A 45 -6.64 2.57 -7.00
CA VAL A 45 -5.76 2.52 -5.83
C VAL A 45 -6.66 2.11 -4.67
N ASP A 46 -6.34 0.98 -4.03
CA ASP A 46 -7.16 0.46 -2.94
C ASP A 46 -7.37 1.58 -1.90
N PRO A 47 -8.61 1.97 -1.58
CA PRO A 47 -8.86 3.09 -0.70
C PRO A 47 -8.42 2.83 0.74
N CYS A 48 -8.03 1.60 1.10
CA CYS A 48 -7.35 1.30 2.35
C CYS A 48 -5.89 1.82 2.39
N TYR A 49 -5.30 2.14 1.25
CA TYR A 49 -3.92 2.65 1.16
C TYR A 49 -3.83 4.03 0.55
N ASN A 50 -4.95 4.58 0.06
CA ASN A 50 -5.03 5.93 -0.49
C ASN A 50 -6.33 6.60 -0.07
N TYR A 51 -6.25 7.31 1.05
CA TYR A 51 -7.35 8.06 1.65
C TYR A 51 -6.85 9.39 2.20
N THR A 52 -7.78 10.34 2.35
CA THR A 52 -7.54 11.60 3.04
C THR A 52 -7.89 11.43 4.52
N VAL A 53 -7.03 11.93 5.40
CA VAL A 53 -7.29 11.95 6.85
C VAL A 53 -8.30 13.05 7.18
N LEU A 54 -9.38 12.69 7.87
CA LEU A 54 -10.37 13.61 8.40
C LEU A 54 -10.33 13.58 9.93
N ASP A 55 -9.46 14.41 10.51
CA ASP A 55 -9.34 14.59 11.97
C ASP A 55 -9.91 15.95 12.37
N ASN A 56 -11.20 15.95 12.68
CA ASN A 56 -11.88 17.14 13.17
C ASN A 56 -12.52 16.82 14.52
N PRO A 57 -11.94 17.29 15.64
CA PRO A 57 -12.42 16.94 16.98
C PRO A 57 -13.89 17.30 17.23
N TRP A 58 -14.41 18.32 16.53
CA TRP A 58 -15.81 18.72 16.65
C TRP A 58 -16.79 17.65 16.17
N ARG A 59 -16.37 16.68 15.36
CA ARG A 59 -17.19 15.57 14.85
C ARG A 59 -17.45 14.48 15.88
N ALA A 60 -16.79 14.52 17.03
CA ALA A 60 -16.95 13.51 18.06
C ALA A 60 -18.40 13.41 18.55
N THR A 61 -18.92 12.19 18.72
CA THR A 61 -20.24 11.96 19.33
C THR A 61 -20.39 12.58 20.72
N SER A 62 -19.28 12.71 21.46
CA SER A 62 -19.23 13.40 22.76
C SER A 62 -19.37 14.92 22.67
N ASN A 63 -19.20 15.52 21.49
CA ASN A 63 -19.37 16.96 21.29
C ASN A 63 -20.85 17.32 21.12
N THR A 64 -21.53 17.47 22.26
CA THR A 64 -22.95 17.83 22.33
C THR A 64 -23.15 19.31 22.59
N LEU A 65 -24.20 19.91 22.00
CA LEU A 65 -24.63 21.29 22.28
C LEU A 65 -23.54 22.35 21.98
N ALA A 66 -22.89 22.22 20.83
CA ALA A 66 -21.93 23.22 20.37
C ALA A 66 -22.58 24.61 20.23
N SER A 67 -21.85 25.65 20.61
CA SER A 67 -22.31 27.05 20.49
C SER A 67 -22.39 27.52 19.04
N VAL A 68 -21.64 26.87 18.15
CA VAL A 68 -21.64 27.08 16.70
C VAL A 68 -21.73 25.72 16.03
N PHE A 69 -22.75 25.53 15.18
CA PHE A 69 -22.95 24.30 14.43
C PHE A 69 -22.13 24.30 13.14
N ASN A 70 -21.50 23.17 12.86
CA ASN A 70 -20.75 22.90 11.64
C ASN A 70 -21.62 22.13 10.65
N CYS A 71 -21.25 22.20 9.38
CA CYS A 71 -21.93 21.46 8.32
C CYS A 71 -20.99 20.93 7.26
N ASP A 72 -21.36 19.77 6.72
CA ASP A 72 -20.59 19.09 5.68
C ASP A 72 -21.08 19.41 4.26
N GLN A 73 -22.15 20.21 4.11
CA GLN A 73 -22.67 20.59 2.80
C GLN A 73 -21.70 21.51 2.03
N SER A 74 -20.91 22.31 2.75
CA SER A 74 -19.92 23.23 2.16
C SER A 74 -18.58 22.56 1.81
N VAL A 75 -18.38 21.31 2.23
CA VAL A 75 -17.16 20.55 1.95
C VAL A 75 -17.23 19.95 0.55
N THR A 76 -16.16 20.13 -0.23
CA THR A 76 -15.99 19.48 -1.53
C THR A 76 -15.48 18.06 -1.31
N TRP A 77 -16.41 17.11 -1.16
CA TRP A 77 -16.07 15.70 -0.99
C TRP A 77 -15.54 15.08 -2.28
N SER A 78 -14.36 14.46 -2.21
CA SER A 78 -13.76 13.72 -3.31
C SER A 78 -12.83 12.63 -2.80
N GLY A 79 -13.03 11.40 -3.29
CA GLY A 79 -12.24 10.25 -2.89
C GLY A 79 -12.63 9.68 -1.52
N TRP A 80 -11.70 8.94 -0.94
CA TRP A 80 -11.92 8.16 0.27
C TRP A 80 -11.36 8.85 1.50
N TYR A 81 -12.06 8.75 2.62
CA TYR A 81 -11.70 9.39 3.88
C TYR A 81 -11.55 8.38 5.00
N ARG A 82 -10.55 8.59 5.87
CA ARG A 82 -10.39 7.88 7.14
C ARG A 82 -10.59 8.87 8.28
N LEU A 83 -11.48 8.52 9.20
CA LEU A 83 -11.87 9.41 10.29
C LEU A 83 -10.96 9.21 11.51
N PHE A 84 -10.65 10.32 12.16
CA PHE A 84 -9.96 10.35 13.44
C PHE A 84 -10.61 11.38 14.36
N ILE A 85 -10.42 11.21 15.67
CA ILE A 85 -10.70 12.23 16.68
C ILE A 85 -9.45 12.37 17.55
N ASN A 86 -8.79 13.52 17.45
CA ASN A 86 -7.55 13.80 18.19
C ASN A 86 -6.47 12.73 17.95
N GLY A 87 -6.27 12.33 16.68
CA GLY A 87 -5.31 11.30 16.28
C GLY A 87 -5.74 9.85 16.58
N LEU A 88 -6.88 9.62 17.25
CA LEU A 88 -7.40 8.27 17.51
C LEU A 88 -8.29 7.81 16.37
N SER A 89 -8.11 6.55 15.93
CA SER A 89 -8.89 5.97 14.83
C SER A 89 -10.38 5.98 15.18
N ALA A 90 -11.20 6.54 14.29
CA ALA A 90 -12.63 6.72 14.49
C ALA A 90 -13.44 6.13 13.34
N TYR A 91 -14.74 5.92 13.58
CA TYR A 91 -15.69 5.43 12.58
C TYR A 91 -17.00 6.20 12.66
N ILE A 92 -17.80 6.16 11.59
CA ILE A 92 -19.13 6.79 11.60
C ILE A 92 -20.06 5.89 12.42
N PRO A 93 -20.76 6.40 13.44
CA PRO A 93 -21.64 5.57 14.26
C PRO A 93 -22.61 4.73 13.42
N GLN A 94 -22.75 3.45 13.79
CA GLN A 94 -23.73 2.53 13.20
C GLN A 94 -25.03 2.44 14.01
N THR A 95 -25.10 3.21 15.09
CA THR A 95 -26.27 3.38 15.93
C THR A 95 -26.72 4.82 15.89
N CYS A 96 -28.01 5.00 16.13
CA CYS A 96 -28.66 6.30 16.20
C CYS A 96 -27.92 7.28 17.10
N VAL A 97 -27.56 8.44 16.54
CA VAL A 97 -26.93 9.54 17.28
C VAL A 97 -27.98 10.61 17.56
N ALA A 98 -27.99 11.13 18.78
CA ALA A 98 -28.92 12.17 19.18
C ALA A 98 -28.68 13.48 18.40
N ARG A 99 -29.76 14.22 18.13
CA ARG A 99 -29.69 15.58 17.60
C ARG A 99 -28.76 16.46 18.44
N TYR A 100 -28.10 17.45 17.82
CA TYR A 100 -27.14 18.36 18.45
C TYR A 100 -25.83 17.72 18.96
N SER A 101 -25.51 16.53 18.46
CA SER A 101 -24.21 15.87 18.69
C SER A 101 -23.25 16.13 17.52
N CYS A 102 -21.97 15.76 17.68
CA CYS A 102 -20.97 15.87 16.62
C CYS A 102 -20.79 17.30 16.09
N GLY A 103 -21.05 18.29 16.95
CA GLY A 103 -20.90 19.71 16.62
C GLY A 103 -21.79 20.20 15.48
N THR A 104 -22.91 19.53 15.20
CA THR A 104 -23.86 19.88 14.14
C THR A 104 -25.31 19.82 14.66
N ASP A 105 -26.28 20.33 13.89
CA ASP A 105 -27.71 20.25 14.27
C ASP A 105 -28.20 18.80 14.08
N ILE A 106 -28.03 18.25 12.87
CA ILE A 106 -28.41 16.88 12.52
C ILE A 106 -27.17 16.00 12.36
N ALA A 107 -26.91 15.19 13.38
CA ALA A 107 -25.85 14.20 13.42
C ALA A 107 -26.11 13.04 12.45
N LEU A 108 -25.26 12.87 11.44
CA LEU A 108 -25.36 11.78 10.46
C LEU A 108 -24.64 10.52 10.94
N TRP A 109 -25.33 9.39 10.81
CA TRP A 109 -24.87 8.05 11.18
C TRP A 109 -25.24 7.03 10.08
N ILE A 110 -24.56 5.89 10.00
CA ILE A 110 -24.81 4.87 8.96
C ILE A 110 -25.80 3.80 9.44
N ARG A 111 -26.71 3.41 8.57
CA ARG A 111 -27.66 2.34 8.83
C ARG A 111 -27.17 1.02 8.24
N GLY A 112 -27.36 -0.06 9.00
CA GLY A 112 -27.04 -1.43 8.61
C GLY A 112 -25.71 -1.96 9.15
N GLY A 113 -24.90 -1.13 9.82
CA GLY A 113 -23.58 -1.53 10.33
C GLY A 113 -22.42 -1.18 9.40
N HIS A 114 -21.21 -1.58 9.81
CA HIS A 114 -20.04 -1.56 8.94
C HIS A 114 -19.83 -2.91 8.24
N PRO A 115 -19.21 -2.94 7.05
CA PRO A 115 -18.80 -4.19 6.40
C PRO A 115 -17.71 -4.93 7.19
N THR A 116 -17.51 -6.19 6.82
CA THR A 116 -16.28 -6.97 7.07
C THR A 116 -15.28 -6.76 5.92
N VAL A 117 -14.03 -7.21 6.09
CA VAL A 117 -13.00 -7.04 5.04
C VAL A 117 -13.38 -7.81 3.77
N GLU A 118 -14.04 -8.95 3.95
CA GLU A 118 -14.50 -9.85 2.89
C GLU A 118 -15.63 -9.26 2.06
N ASP A 119 -16.44 -8.36 2.64
CA ASP A 119 -17.56 -7.70 1.95
C ASP A 119 -17.10 -6.69 0.89
N GLY A 120 -15.83 -6.25 0.96
CA GLY A 120 -15.29 -5.24 0.05
C GLY A 120 -15.97 -3.87 0.22
N VAL A 121 -16.24 -3.21 -0.91
CA VAL A 121 -16.93 -1.91 -0.92
C VAL A 121 -18.44 -2.15 -0.86
N VAL A 122 -19.09 -1.64 0.19
CA VAL A 122 -20.55 -1.73 0.35
C VAL A 122 -21.19 -0.36 0.46
N THR A 123 -22.41 -0.25 -0.04
CA THR A 123 -23.20 0.98 0.10
C THR A 123 -23.96 0.98 1.43
N ARG A 124 -23.94 2.11 2.16
CA ARG A 124 -24.67 2.29 3.42
C ARG A 124 -25.56 3.52 3.36
N ASP A 125 -26.80 3.35 3.81
CA ASP A 125 -27.73 4.46 3.97
C ASP A 125 -27.26 5.35 5.12
N VAL A 126 -27.43 6.67 4.94
CA VAL A 126 -27.04 7.67 5.93
C VAL A 126 -28.30 8.34 6.48
N CYS A 127 -28.39 8.39 7.81
CA CYS A 127 -29.57 8.82 8.54
C CYS A 127 -29.23 9.91 9.56
N GLY A 128 -30.21 10.76 9.85
CA GLY A 128 -30.21 11.72 10.95
C GLY A 128 -31.44 11.55 11.83
N ASN A 129 -31.24 11.71 13.15
CA ASN A 129 -32.31 11.61 14.14
C ASN A 129 -33.15 12.90 14.21
N LEU A 130 -34.46 12.76 14.41
CA LEU A 130 -35.32 13.83 14.91
C LEU A 130 -36.30 13.26 15.95
N TYR A 131 -36.31 13.84 17.14
CA TYR A 131 -37.12 13.38 18.28
C TYR A 131 -36.90 11.88 18.56
N SER A 132 -37.97 11.08 18.56
CA SER A 132 -37.94 9.63 18.77
C SER A 132 -37.63 8.83 17.51
N TYR A 133 -37.45 9.48 16.35
CA TYR A 133 -37.24 8.81 15.07
C TYR A 133 -35.77 8.89 14.64
N CYS A 134 -35.07 7.76 14.78
CA CYS A 134 -33.62 7.68 14.53
C CYS A 134 -33.18 7.92 13.08
N CYS A 135 -34.06 7.69 12.12
CA CYS A 135 -33.82 8.06 10.73
C CYS A 135 -35.06 8.80 10.22
N TYR A 136 -35.23 10.02 10.73
CA TYR A 136 -36.23 10.93 10.22
C TYR A 136 -35.69 11.66 8.99
N TYR A 137 -34.45 12.13 9.07
CA TYR A 137 -33.75 12.75 7.95
C TYR A 137 -32.91 11.71 7.22
N GLY A 138 -33.12 11.59 5.91
CA GLY A 138 -32.25 10.81 5.03
C GLY A 138 -31.18 11.69 4.39
N SER A 139 -30.00 11.12 4.18
CA SER A 139 -28.98 11.69 3.29
C SER A 139 -28.69 10.75 2.13
N TYR A 140 -27.88 11.21 1.17
CA TYR A 140 -27.41 10.32 0.11
C TYR A 140 -26.57 9.18 0.70
N PRO A 141 -26.71 7.95 0.18
CA PRO A 141 -25.93 6.83 0.65
C PRO A 141 -24.45 7.03 0.30
N ILE A 142 -23.58 6.42 1.12
CA ILE A 142 -22.13 6.47 0.95
C ILE A 142 -21.57 5.08 0.68
N GLN A 143 -20.37 5.02 0.11
CA GLN A 143 -19.60 3.76 0.06
C GLN A 143 -18.74 3.63 1.30
N VAL A 144 -18.68 2.43 1.85
CA VAL A 144 -17.90 2.08 3.03
C VAL A 144 -17.11 0.83 2.71
N LYS A 145 -15.82 0.82 3.06
CA LYS A 145 -14.96 -0.36 2.95
C LYS A 145 -14.28 -0.62 4.28
N ALA A 146 -14.32 -1.86 4.73
CA ALA A 146 -13.51 -2.31 5.86
C ALA A 146 -12.09 -2.60 5.37
N CYS A 147 -11.10 -2.11 6.11
CA CYS A 147 -9.71 -2.25 5.75
C CYS A 147 -9.00 -3.23 6.70
N PRO A 148 -7.98 -3.95 6.19
CA PRO A 148 -7.03 -4.64 7.05
C PRO A 148 -6.48 -3.61 8.03
N GLY A 149 -6.65 -3.81 9.33
CA GLY A 149 -6.32 -2.78 10.34
C GLY A 149 -7.43 -2.38 11.28
N ASN A 150 -8.61 -2.98 11.14
CA ASN A 150 -9.75 -2.68 11.99
C ASN A 150 -10.10 -1.18 11.93
N TYR A 151 -10.17 -0.66 10.71
CA TYR A 151 -10.67 0.67 10.44
C TYR A 151 -11.47 0.66 9.15
N TYR A 152 -12.19 1.73 8.92
CA TYR A 152 -13.06 1.89 7.78
C TYR A 152 -12.66 3.13 7.01
N VAL A 153 -12.82 3.05 5.69
CA VAL A 153 -12.72 4.19 4.79
C VAL A 153 -14.06 4.44 4.14
N TYR A 154 -14.36 5.70 3.90
CA TYR A 154 -15.66 6.15 3.46
C TYR A 154 -15.51 7.04 2.23
N GLU A 155 -16.23 6.72 1.18
CA GLU A 155 -16.44 7.66 0.07
C GLU A 155 -17.63 8.53 0.45
N LEU A 156 -17.33 9.63 1.15
CA LEU A 156 -18.33 10.55 1.67
C LEU A 156 -18.90 11.39 0.54
N VAL A 157 -20.17 11.74 0.67
CA VAL A 157 -20.88 12.58 -0.30
C VAL A 157 -21.48 13.79 0.40
N ARG A 158 -21.68 14.87 -0.36
CA ARG A 158 -22.29 16.09 0.16
C ARG A 158 -23.70 15.80 0.71
N PRO A 159 -23.99 16.10 1.98
CA PRO A 159 -25.32 15.93 2.56
C PRO A 159 -26.40 16.78 1.87
N THR A 160 -27.65 16.42 2.14
CA THR A 160 -28.85 17.08 1.58
C THR A 160 -29.05 18.50 2.10
N GLU A 161 -28.65 18.81 3.33
CA GLU A 161 -28.80 20.12 3.98
C GLU A 161 -27.54 20.53 4.77
N CYS A 162 -27.31 21.84 4.96
CA CYS A 162 -26.19 22.37 5.75
C CYS A 162 -26.46 22.32 7.26
N SER A 163 -27.58 21.80 7.72
CA SER A 163 -27.70 21.46 9.15
C SER A 163 -27.03 20.11 9.46
N PHE A 164 -26.49 19.40 8.47
CA PHE A 164 -26.09 18.00 8.59
C PHE A 164 -24.56 17.83 8.53
N ALA A 165 -24.02 16.94 9.36
CA ALA A 165 -22.61 16.53 9.30
C ALA A 165 -22.39 15.07 9.73
N TYR A 166 -21.39 14.41 9.15
CA TYR A 166 -20.97 13.06 9.50
C TYR A 166 -20.31 13.05 10.88
N CYS A 167 -20.88 12.24 11.77
CA CYS A 167 -20.32 11.96 13.08
C CYS A 167 -19.09 11.05 12.99
N ALA A 168 -18.24 11.15 14.00
CA ALA A 168 -17.18 10.20 14.26
C ALA A 168 -17.22 9.75 15.71
N ASP A 169 -16.94 8.47 15.96
CA ASP A 169 -16.84 7.90 17.29
C ASP A 169 -15.56 7.09 17.43
N VAL A 170 -14.97 7.12 18.61
CA VAL A 170 -13.70 6.44 18.97
C VAL A 170 -14.00 5.14 19.75
N GLY A 171 -15.22 4.62 19.63
CA GLY A 171 -15.65 3.43 20.36
C GLY A 171 -14.70 2.25 20.14
N SER A 172 -14.58 1.37 21.15
CA SER A 172 -14.00 0.06 20.93
C SER A 172 -14.83 -0.65 19.86
N ILE A 173 -14.19 -1.11 18.78
CA ILE A 173 -14.86 -1.77 17.66
C ILE A 173 -15.35 -3.15 18.14
N ASN A 174 -16.40 -3.15 18.95
CA ASN A 174 -17.17 -4.33 19.26
C ASN A 174 -18.12 -4.52 18.09
N ALA A 175 -17.72 -5.41 17.18
CA ALA A 175 -18.56 -5.93 16.14
C ALA A 175 -19.89 -6.38 16.77
N SER A 176 -20.96 -5.64 16.49
CA SER A 176 -22.32 -6.07 16.77
C SER A 176 -22.70 -7.12 15.74
N SER A 177 -22.29 -8.38 15.98
CA SER A 177 -23.00 -9.54 15.44
C SER A 177 -23.89 -10.11 16.52
N THR A 178 -25.08 -10.50 16.10
CA THR A 178 -26.17 -11.06 16.89
C THR A 178 -25.70 -12.21 17.79
N ALA A 179 -25.97 -12.05 19.10
CA ALA A 179 -26.11 -13.08 20.13
C ALA A 179 -25.26 -14.37 19.99
N VAL A 180 -24.08 -14.39 20.62
CA VAL A 180 -23.60 -15.58 21.35
C VAL A 180 -22.91 -15.11 22.65
N THR A 181 -23.41 -15.67 23.76
CA THR A 181 -22.83 -15.90 25.09
C THR A 181 -21.55 -15.14 25.50
N PRO A 182 -21.49 -14.51 26.69
CA PRO A 182 -20.37 -13.64 27.09
C PRO A 182 -19.06 -14.43 27.19
N ALA A 183 -18.13 -14.16 26.27
CA ALA A 183 -16.75 -14.56 26.43
C ALA A 183 -16.05 -13.52 27.32
N THR A 184 -15.63 -13.97 28.49
CA THR A 184 -14.77 -13.28 29.44
C THR A 184 -13.65 -12.53 28.72
N ILE A 185 -13.56 -11.21 28.91
CA ILE A 185 -12.42 -10.39 28.48
C ILE A 185 -11.18 -10.96 29.18
N SER A 186 -10.41 -11.75 28.44
CA SER A 186 -9.10 -12.20 28.90
C SER A 186 -8.12 -11.03 28.76
N THR A 187 -7.24 -10.93 29.72
CA THR A 187 -6.12 -9.98 29.84
C THR A 187 -5.09 -10.04 28.69
N ALA A 188 -5.38 -10.72 27.58
CA ALA A 188 -4.50 -10.92 26.43
C ALA A 188 -4.43 -9.71 25.48
N ASN A 189 -5.42 -8.81 25.47
CA ASN A 189 -5.48 -7.69 24.51
C ASN A 189 -4.51 -6.53 24.80
N LEU A 190 -3.87 -6.47 25.98
CA LEU A 190 -2.83 -5.46 26.29
C LEU A 190 -1.42 -5.90 25.90
N SER A 191 -1.25 -7.18 25.53
CA SER A 191 0.05 -7.76 25.13
C SER A 191 0.23 -7.90 23.61
N ASP A 192 -0.76 -7.53 22.80
CA ASP A 192 -0.59 -7.57 21.35
C ASP A 192 0.37 -6.45 20.91
N PRO A 193 1.53 -6.77 20.32
CA PRO A 193 2.47 -5.76 19.85
C PRO A 193 1.95 -4.90 18.71
N CYS A 194 0.83 -5.26 18.06
CA CYS A 194 0.13 -4.40 17.10
C CYS A 194 -0.67 -3.28 17.76
N LEU A 195 -0.97 -3.39 19.06
CA LEU A 195 -1.71 -2.38 19.82
C LEU A 195 -0.80 -1.61 20.79
N ASN A 196 0.32 -2.21 21.18
CA ASN A 196 1.27 -1.65 22.14
C ASN A 196 2.71 -1.71 21.58
N TYR A 197 3.13 -0.62 20.94
CA TYR A 197 4.46 -0.45 20.37
C TYR A 197 4.98 0.98 20.60
N THR A 198 6.31 1.14 20.54
CA THR A 198 6.97 2.44 20.53
C THR A 198 7.15 2.93 19.10
N VAL A 199 6.84 4.20 18.85
CA VAL A 199 7.07 4.84 17.55
C VAL A 199 8.55 5.15 17.38
N LEU A 200 9.12 4.72 16.26
CA LEU A 200 10.49 5.00 15.85
C LEU A 200 10.46 5.81 14.56
N ASP A 201 10.29 7.12 14.69
CA ASP A 201 10.31 8.08 13.58
C ASP A 201 11.62 8.88 13.61
N GLU A 202 12.63 8.33 12.97
CA GLU A 202 13.95 8.96 12.88
C GLU A 202 14.36 9.01 11.41
N ALA A 203 14.20 10.18 10.76
CA ALA A 203 14.53 10.38 9.34
C ALA A 203 15.95 9.92 8.96
N ARG A 204 16.89 9.92 9.91
CA ARG A 204 18.25 9.39 9.70
C ARG A 204 18.26 7.94 9.21
N ARG A 205 17.24 7.14 9.55
CA ARG A 205 17.16 5.71 9.23
C ARG A 205 16.77 5.44 7.78
N ALA A 206 16.40 6.46 7.01
CA ALA A 206 16.01 6.30 5.63
C ALA A 206 17.15 5.71 4.77
N ILE A 207 16.82 4.76 3.89
CA ILE A 207 17.79 4.14 2.96
C ILE A 207 18.54 5.19 2.12
N ASN A 208 17.85 6.26 1.70
CA ASN A 208 18.41 7.33 0.88
C ASN A 208 19.35 8.27 1.66
N ASN A 209 19.43 8.14 2.99
CA ASN A 209 20.38 8.89 3.81
C ASN A 209 21.78 8.26 3.73
N THR A 210 22.48 8.56 2.64
CA THR A 210 23.83 8.04 2.32
C THR A 210 24.97 8.97 2.70
N TYR A 211 24.66 10.21 3.13
CA TYR A 211 25.63 11.27 3.42
C TYR A 211 25.39 11.95 4.77
N ALA A 212 25.05 11.15 5.80
CA ALA A 212 24.87 11.70 7.14
C ALA A 212 26.17 12.32 7.66
N SER A 213 26.12 13.61 8.02
CA SER A 213 27.25 14.36 8.59
C SER A 213 27.67 13.83 9.97
N VAL A 214 26.72 13.25 10.71
CA VAL A 214 26.93 12.56 11.98
C VAL A 214 26.33 11.16 11.87
N LYS A 215 27.18 10.13 11.97
CA LYS A 215 26.72 8.74 11.99
C LYS A 215 26.18 8.38 13.35
N THR A 216 25.01 7.75 13.36
CA THR A 216 24.34 7.31 14.60
C THR A 216 24.14 5.81 14.54
N TYR A 217 24.41 5.14 15.66
CA TYR A 217 24.43 3.70 15.73
C TYR A 217 23.45 3.16 16.76
N ASP A 218 22.91 1.97 16.51
CA ASP A 218 21.86 1.38 17.34
C ASP A 218 22.42 0.50 18.47
N CYS A 219 23.74 0.37 18.60
CA CYS A 219 24.35 -0.43 19.67
C CYS A 219 24.37 0.27 21.04
N SER A 220 24.15 1.59 21.06
CA SER A 220 23.98 2.42 22.26
C SER A 220 22.51 2.59 22.66
N VAL A 221 21.57 2.14 21.81
CA VAL A 221 20.14 2.21 22.10
C VAL A 221 19.75 1.05 23.01
N ASN A 222 18.99 1.36 24.06
CA ASN A 222 18.41 0.35 24.94
C ASN A 222 17.09 -0.16 24.33
N TRP A 223 17.18 -1.23 23.54
CA TRP A 223 16.02 -1.82 22.88
C TRP A 223 15.16 -2.62 23.86
N THR A 224 13.91 -2.19 24.05
CA THR A 224 12.94 -2.87 24.91
C THR A 224 11.54 -2.81 24.30
N GLY A 225 10.93 -3.97 24.09
CA GLY A 225 9.58 -4.08 23.55
C GLY A 225 9.53 -3.98 22.02
N TRP A 226 8.36 -3.61 21.51
CA TRP A 226 8.05 -3.61 20.09
C TRP A 226 8.10 -2.19 19.51
N TYR A 227 8.59 -2.07 18.29
CA TYR A 227 8.78 -0.80 17.61
C TYR A 227 8.05 -0.78 16.28
N ARG A 228 7.46 0.35 15.93
CA ARG A 228 6.91 0.64 14.61
C ARG A 228 7.70 1.77 13.96
N LEU A 229 8.19 1.53 12.76
CA LEU A 229 9.04 2.48 12.05
C LEU A 229 8.18 3.46 11.24
N PHE A 230 8.61 4.72 11.25
CA PHE A 230 8.08 5.77 10.40
C PHE A 230 9.22 6.54 9.74
N LEU A 231 8.90 7.16 8.60
CA LEU A 231 9.74 8.15 7.93
C LEU A 231 8.83 9.31 7.53
N ASP A 232 9.08 10.49 8.10
CA ASP A 232 8.27 11.69 7.85
C ASP A 232 6.78 11.43 8.09
N ASP A 233 6.44 10.85 9.25
CA ASP A 233 5.08 10.43 9.64
C ASP A 233 4.42 9.35 8.74
N LEU A 234 5.13 8.83 7.73
CA LEU A 234 4.65 7.74 6.89
C LEU A 234 5.12 6.39 7.40
N SER A 235 4.23 5.39 7.36
CA SER A 235 4.55 4.03 7.81
C SER A 235 5.73 3.46 7.02
N ALA A 236 6.78 3.05 7.72
CA ALA A 236 7.99 2.49 7.14
C ALA A 236 8.22 1.05 7.62
N GLN A 237 9.05 0.34 6.89
CA GLN A 237 9.46 -1.03 7.22
C GLN A 237 10.98 -1.16 7.12
N ILE A 238 11.52 -2.19 7.77
CA ILE A 238 12.93 -2.54 7.56
C ILE A 238 13.02 -3.15 6.15
N PRO A 239 14.05 -2.84 5.35
CA PRO A 239 14.18 -3.46 4.02
C PRO A 239 14.30 -4.99 4.15
N ASP A 240 13.69 -5.74 3.23
CA ASP A 240 13.90 -7.19 3.06
C ASP A 240 14.90 -7.50 1.95
N THR A 241 15.48 -6.46 1.37
CA THR A 241 16.50 -6.51 0.34
C THR A 241 17.79 -5.86 0.84
N CYS A 242 18.89 -6.29 0.22
CA CYS A 242 20.22 -5.86 0.57
C CYS A 242 20.39 -4.33 0.46
N VAL A 243 20.86 -3.71 1.55
CA VAL A 243 21.10 -2.26 1.60
C VAL A 243 22.59 -1.99 1.50
N ALA A 244 22.96 -1.02 0.66
CA ALA A 244 24.34 -0.63 0.46
C ALA A 244 24.99 -0.08 1.76
N ARG A 245 26.32 -0.13 1.80
CA ARG A 245 27.09 0.48 2.88
C ARG A 245 26.85 1.99 2.92
N TYR A 246 26.93 2.57 4.11
CA TYR A 246 26.77 4.00 4.37
C TYR A 246 25.35 4.57 4.21
N SER A 247 24.34 3.73 4.01
CA SER A 247 22.93 4.12 4.07
C SER A 247 22.41 4.23 5.51
N CYS A 248 21.21 4.80 5.67
CA CYS A 248 20.48 4.83 6.95
C CYS A 248 21.24 5.56 8.07
N GLY A 249 22.11 6.51 7.67
CA GLY A 249 22.88 7.34 8.60
C GLY A 249 23.88 6.58 9.46
N THR A 250 24.39 5.44 8.98
CA THR A 250 25.29 4.54 9.71
C THR A 250 26.41 4.00 8.81
N ASP A 251 27.40 3.28 9.34
CA ASP A 251 28.40 2.59 8.48
C ASP A 251 27.82 1.31 7.88
N ILE A 252 27.06 0.56 8.67
CA ILE A 252 26.51 -0.74 8.33
C ILE A 252 24.98 -0.67 8.43
N ALA A 253 24.35 -0.52 7.27
CA ALA A 253 22.91 -0.58 7.12
C ALA A 253 22.41 -2.01 7.40
N LEU A 254 21.51 -2.17 8.38
CA LEU A 254 20.90 -3.45 8.71
C LEU A 254 19.52 -3.59 8.06
N TRP A 255 19.28 -4.77 7.49
CA TRP A 255 18.02 -5.17 6.85
C TRP A 255 17.63 -6.59 7.29
N ILE A 256 16.37 -6.99 7.08
CA ILE A 256 15.93 -8.37 7.36
C ILE A 256 16.25 -9.28 6.18
N HIS A 257 16.75 -10.48 6.47
CA HIS A 257 17.03 -11.48 5.44
C HIS A 257 15.80 -12.37 5.25
N GLY A 258 15.17 -12.22 4.08
CA GLY A 258 13.93 -12.89 3.72
C GLY A 258 12.74 -11.94 3.77
N GLU A 259 11.60 -12.40 3.26
CA GLU A 259 10.39 -11.58 3.06
C GLU A 259 9.77 -11.08 4.37
N HIS A 260 8.84 -10.14 4.35
CA HIS A 260 8.06 -9.84 5.55
C HIS A 260 7.00 -10.94 5.81
N PRO A 261 6.61 -11.21 7.08
CA PRO A 261 5.50 -12.11 7.38
C PRO A 261 4.17 -11.59 6.82
N LYS A 262 3.19 -12.47 6.66
CA LYS A 262 1.78 -12.12 6.51
C LYS A 262 1.11 -12.03 7.88
N VAL A 263 -0.07 -11.41 7.93
CA VAL A 263 -0.85 -11.29 9.19
C VAL A 263 -1.17 -12.67 9.79
N GLU A 264 -1.41 -13.67 8.94
CA GLU A 264 -1.67 -15.06 9.34
C GLU A 264 -0.45 -15.77 9.95
N ASP A 265 0.77 -15.33 9.65
CA ASP A 265 2.00 -15.97 10.15
C ASP A 265 2.27 -15.62 11.63
N GLY A 266 1.59 -14.62 12.17
CA GLY A 266 1.80 -14.15 13.54
C GLY A 266 3.20 -13.58 13.76
N VAL A 267 3.82 -13.93 14.89
CA VAL A 267 5.18 -13.47 15.22
C VAL A 267 6.19 -14.44 14.60
N VAL A 268 6.97 -13.95 13.64
CA VAL A 268 8.05 -14.71 13.01
C VAL A 268 9.41 -14.16 13.43
N THR A 269 10.44 -15.00 13.37
CA THR A 269 11.83 -14.58 13.60
C THR A 269 12.51 -14.39 12.25
N ARG A 270 13.25 -13.28 12.09
CA ARG A 270 14.00 -12.97 10.87
C ARG A 270 15.45 -12.68 11.19
N ASP A 271 16.33 -13.26 10.39
CA ASP A 271 17.76 -12.95 10.45
C ASP A 271 17.99 -11.52 10.00
N VAL A 272 18.99 -10.86 10.59
CA VAL A 272 19.34 -9.48 10.27
C VAL A 272 20.74 -9.44 9.71
N CYS A 273 20.88 -8.78 8.55
CA CYS A 273 22.10 -8.73 7.76
C CYS A 273 22.58 -7.32 7.52
N GLY A 274 23.90 -7.19 7.32
CA GLY A 274 24.59 -6.00 6.84
C GLY A 274 25.50 -6.32 5.64
N TYR A 275 25.78 -5.32 4.83
CA TYR A 275 26.53 -5.45 3.57
C TYR A 275 27.99 -5.05 3.77
N ALA A 276 28.90 -5.80 3.16
CA ALA A 276 30.31 -5.42 3.09
C ALA A 276 30.97 -5.97 1.84
N VAL A 277 31.92 -5.22 1.29
CA VAL A 277 32.87 -5.71 0.27
C VAL A 277 32.19 -6.44 -0.90
N SER A 278 31.07 -5.89 -1.41
CA SER A 278 30.28 -6.48 -2.50
C SER A 278 29.49 -7.75 -2.19
N TYR A 279 29.39 -8.14 -0.92
CA TYR A 279 28.59 -9.26 -0.45
C TYR A 279 27.45 -8.80 0.45
N CYS A 280 26.23 -9.15 0.04
CA CYS A 280 25.04 -9.07 0.89
C CYS A 280 25.13 -10.11 2.01
N CYS A 281 24.64 -9.77 3.19
CA CYS A 281 24.73 -10.62 4.39
C CYS A 281 26.18 -10.99 4.78
N TYR A 282 27.14 -10.09 4.56
CA TYR A 282 28.50 -10.27 5.07
C TYR A 282 28.55 -10.12 6.60
N PHE A 283 27.82 -9.14 7.13
CA PHE A 283 27.72 -8.90 8.57
C PHE A 283 26.41 -9.50 9.09
N GLY A 284 26.48 -10.45 10.03
CA GLY A 284 25.31 -10.99 10.72
C GLY A 284 25.04 -10.26 12.04
N SER A 285 23.78 -9.96 12.32
CA SER A 285 23.31 -9.49 13.63
C SER A 285 22.43 -10.54 14.29
N TYR A 286 22.07 -10.33 15.57
CA TYR A 286 21.07 -11.16 16.22
C TYR A 286 19.74 -11.07 15.47
N PRO A 287 19.00 -12.20 15.35
CA PRO A 287 17.71 -12.19 14.71
C PRO A 287 16.71 -11.37 15.54
N ILE A 288 15.72 -10.81 14.87
CA ILE A 288 14.64 -10.04 15.48
C ILE A 288 13.31 -10.74 15.29
N LYS A 289 12.32 -10.41 16.12
CA LYS A 289 10.95 -10.82 15.86
C LYS A 289 10.23 -9.76 15.04
N VAL A 290 9.43 -10.21 14.09
CA VAL A 290 8.63 -9.36 13.21
C VAL A 290 7.21 -9.90 13.23
N LYS A 291 6.22 -9.00 13.37
CA LYS A 291 4.80 -9.33 13.25
C LYS A 291 4.19 -8.41 12.21
N ALA A 292 3.44 -8.99 11.27
CA ALA A 292 2.59 -8.23 10.38
C ALA A 292 1.30 -7.88 11.13
N CYS A 293 0.97 -6.60 11.14
CA CYS A 293 -0.21 -6.12 11.83
C CYS A 293 -1.35 -5.84 10.85
N PRO A 294 -2.60 -5.99 11.31
CA PRO A 294 -3.73 -5.40 10.63
C PRO A 294 -3.41 -3.91 10.42
N GLY A 295 -3.45 -3.42 9.17
CA GLY A 295 -3.12 -2.02 8.84
C GLY A 295 -1.97 -1.87 7.85
N ASN A 296 -1.44 -2.99 7.31
CA ASN A 296 -0.31 -3.01 6.38
C ASN A 296 0.93 -2.30 6.94
N TYR A 297 1.24 -2.62 8.19
CA TYR A 297 2.48 -2.22 8.84
C TYR A 297 3.04 -3.38 9.63
N TYR A 298 4.30 -3.25 9.99
CA TYR A 298 5.04 -4.24 10.74
C TYR A 298 5.50 -3.64 12.06
N VAL A 299 5.50 -4.50 13.06
CA VAL A 299 6.14 -4.21 14.35
C VAL A 299 7.31 -5.14 14.55
N TYR A 300 8.36 -4.60 15.15
CA TYR A 300 9.65 -5.27 15.28
C TYR A 300 10.07 -5.29 16.73
N GLU A 301 10.36 -6.46 17.27
CA GLU A 301 11.07 -6.59 18.54
C GLU A 301 12.57 -6.49 18.23
N LEU A 302 13.06 -5.26 18.20
CA LEU A 302 14.45 -4.96 17.86
C LEU A 302 15.37 -5.32 19.03
N VAL A 303 16.59 -5.71 18.69
CA VAL A 303 17.62 -6.04 19.67
C VAL A 303 18.91 -5.30 19.36
N ARG A 304 19.78 -5.17 20.36
CA ARG A 304 21.10 -4.55 20.19
C ARG A 304 21.91 -5.28 19.11
N PRO A 305 22.37 -4.59 18.04
CA PRO A 305 23.18 -5.23 17.01
C PRO A 305 24.52 -5.79 17.53
N THR A 306 25.02 -6.84 16.88
CA THR A 306 26.33 -7.46 17.18
C THR A 306 27.50 -6.52 16.88
N ILE A 307 27.34 -5.64 15.90
CA ILE A 307 28.36 -4.69 15.45
C ILE A 307 27.94 -3.28 15.81
N CYS A 308 28.85 -2.53 16.44
CA CYS A 308 28.50 -1.23 16.96
C CYS A 308 28.29 -0.15 15.92
N ASN A 309 28.92 -0.22 14.74
CA ASN A 309 28.75 0.80 13.70
C ASN A 309 27.54 0.52 12.80
N ALA A 310 26.52 -0.14 13.32
CA ALA A 310 25.35 -0.61 12.56
C ALA A 310 24.05 0.02 13.08
N ALA A 311 23.07 0.17 12.19
CA ALA A 311 21.73 0.63 12.54
C ALA A 311 20.66 -0.03 11.64
N TYR A 312 19.48 -0.27 12.21
CA TYR A 312 18.30 -0.72 11.48
C TYR A 312 17.82 0.35 10.51
N CYS A 313 17.77 -0.03 9.24
CA CYS A 313 17.22 0.81 8.19
C CYS A 313 15.71 0.89 8.25
N ALA A 314 15.20 2.02 7.75
CA ALA A 314 13.79 2.25 7.52
C ALA A 314 13.59 2.65 6.05
N GLY A 315 12.47 2.22 5.48
CA GLY A 315 12.11 2.50 4.10
C GLY A 315 12.31 1.25 3.24
N ASN A 316 11.84 1.31 2.00
CA ASN A 316 12.06 0.23 1.05
C ASN A 316 12.88 0.77 -0.13
N TYR A 317 13.78 -0.06 -0.67
CA TYR A 317 14.12 0.08 -2.07
C TYR A 317 12.86 -0.34 -2.83
N ILE A 318 12.05 0.63 -3.23
CA ILE A 318 11.24 0.44 -4.44
C ILE A 318 12.24 0.44 -5.59
N TYR A 319 13.02 -0.64 -5.72
CA TYR A 319 13.50 -1.00 -7.03
C TYR A 319 12.24 -1.20 -7.85
N MET A 320 11.95 -0.26 -8.74
CA MET A 320 11.07 -0.51 -9.88
C MET A 320 11.67 -1.61 -10.80
N SER A 321 12.48 -2.56 -10.32
CA SER A 321 13.31 -3.43 -11.16
C SER A 321 12.64 -4.72 -11.62
N SER A 322 11.46 -5.07 -11.13
CA SER A 322 10.66 -6.17 -11.70
C SER A 322 9.58 -5.68 -12.68
N PHE A 323 9.13 -4.42 -12.57
CA PHE A 323 8.13 -3.85 -13.49
C PHE A 323 8.73 -2.90 -14.54
N TYR A 324 9.74 -2.09 -14.23
CA TYR A 324 10.35 -1.15 -15.18
C TYR A 324 11.38 -1.83 -16.10
N THR A 325 12.10 -2.84 -15.59
CA THR A 325 12.98 -3.68 -16.44
C THR A 325 12.16 -4.55 -17.37
N PHE A 326 10.97 -5.01 -16.95
CA PHE A 326 10.00 -5.67 -17.83
C PHE A 326 9.44 -4.70 -18.89
N MET A 327 9.19 -3.43 -18.54
CA MET A 327 8.82 -2.40 -19.52
C MET A 327 9.91 -2.14 -20.58
N ILE A 328 11.20 -2.26 -20.23
CA ILE A 328 12.31 -2.09 -21.20
C ILE A 328 12.55 -3.38 -22.02
N PHE A 329 12.42 -4.56 -21.42
CA PHE A 329 12.56 -5.84 -22.12
C PHE A 329 11.40 -6.10 -23.10
N VAL A 330 10.15 -5.76 -22.75
CA VAL A 330 9.00 -5.93 -23.65
C VAL A 330 9.02 -4.92 -24.80
N SER A 331 9.65 -3.74 -24.62
CA SER A 331 9.84 -2.76 -25.70
C SER A 331 10.92 -3.15 -26.72
N SER A 332 11.79 -4.12 -26.41
CA SER A 332 12.94 -4.49 -27.26
C SER A 332 12.74 -5.75 -28.09
N TYR A 333 11.70 -6.56 -27.83
CA TYR A 333 11.30 -7.66 -28.71
C TYR A 333 10.29 -7.21 -29.77
N LEU A 334 10.78 -6.49 -30.79
CA LEU A 334 10.00 -6.26 -32.01
C LEU A 334 10.12 -7.49 -32.92
N CYS A 335 9.32 -8.53 -32.71
CA CYS A 335 9.25 -9.63 -33.68
C CYS A 335 8.43 -9.17 -34.89
N LEU A 336 9.10 -9.08 -36.04
CA LEU A 336 8.49 -8.77 -37.33
C LEU A 336 7.76 -10.01 -37.86
N TYR A 337 6.46 -9.84 -38.13
CA TYR A 337 5.59 -10.85 -38.73
C TYR A 337 5.41 -10.54 -40.22
N VAL A 338 5.81 -11.47 -41.08
CA VAL A 338 5.61 -11.36 -42.54
C VAL A 338 4.99 -12.65 -43.06
N LYS A 339 3.79 -12.54 -43.66
CA LYS A 339 3.08 -13.66 -44.31
C LYS A 339 3.16 -13.50 -45.82
N MET A 340 3.77 -14.47 -46.50
CA MET A 340 3.80 -14.52 -47.98
C MET A 340 3.27 -15.87 -48.47
N LYS A 341 2.20 -15.82 -49.27
CA LYS A 341 1.62 -16.89 -50.12
C LYS A 341 1.88 -18.35 -49.67
N ASN A 342 1.53 -18.67 -48.41
CA ASN A 342 1.60 -20.00 -47.74
C ASN A 342 2.84 -20.31 -46.89
N ARG A 343 3.66 -19.34 -46.49
CA ARG A 343 4.68 -19.54 -45.43
C ARG A 343 4.65 -18.41 -44.40
N VAL A 344 4.95 -18.77 -43.15
CA VAL A 344 5.04 -17.85 -42.01
C VAL A 344 6.51 -17.67 -41.67
N TYR A 345 6.95 -16.41 -41.58
CA TYR A 345 8.32 -16.06 -41.20
C TYR A 345 8.31 -15.24 -39.91
N PHE A 346 9.11 -15.70 -38.94
CA PHE A 346 9.38 -14.98 -37.71
C PHE A 346 10.84 -14.55 -37.72
N THR A 347 11.09 -13.25 -37.51
CA THR A 347 12.43 -12.73 -37.28
C THR A 347 12.43 -11.99 -35.96
N CYS A 348 13.20 -12.51 -35.00
CA CYS A 348 13.46 -11.84 -33.73
C CYS A 348 14.97 -11.59 -33.64
N SER A 349 15.36 -10.37 -33.28
CA SER A 349 16.75 -9.94 -33.22
C SER A 349 17.08 -9.61 -31.78
N ASP A 350 17.87 -10.47 -31.15
CA ASP A 350 18.54 -10.15 -29.90
C ASP A 350 19.86 -9.53 -30.32
N GLY A 351 20.26 -8.37 -29.79
CA GLY A 351 21.36 -7.52 -30.28
C GLY A 351 22.75 -8.15 -30.47
N LEU A 352 22.92 -9.47 -30.38
CA LEU A 352 24.14 -10.24 -30.66
C LEU A 352 23.94 -11.44 -31.63
N THR A 353 22.73 -11.94 -31.90
CA THR A 353 22.50 -13.07 -32.84
C THR A 353 21.08 -13.07 -33.42
N ALA A 354 20.95 -13.21 -34.75
CA ALA A 354 19.66 -13.40 -35.42
C ALA A 354 19.35 -14.90 -35.59
N PHE A 355 18.19 -15.35 -35.11
CA PHE A 355 17.66 -16.68 -35.40
C PHE A 355 16.47 -16.57 -36.35
N SER A 356 16.45 -17.42 -37.39
CA SER A 356 15.29 -17.59 -38.27
C SER A 356 14.74 -19.00 -38.13
N ALA A 357 13.44 -19.11 -37.91
CA ALA A 357 12.73 -20.38 -37.94
C ALA A 357 11.65 -20.31 -39.02
N VAL A 358 11.66 -21.27 -39.94
CA VAL A 358 10.63 -21.44 -40.97
C VAL A 358 9.76 -22.59 -40.56
N TYR A 359 8.49 -22.32 -40.26
CA TYR A 359 7.49 -23.36 -40.08
C TYR A 359 6.64 -23.44 -41.34
N GLY A 360 6.67 -24.61 -41.99
CA GLY A 360 5.74 -24.95 -43.07
C GLY A 360 4.41 -25.40 -42.46
N VAL A 361 3.30 -24.98 -43.06
CA VAL A 361 1.97 -25.56 -42.82
C VAL A 361 1.81 -26.77 -43.72
#